data_AF-A0A7T8GML2-F1
#
_entry.id   AF-A0A7T8GML2-F1
#
_cell.length_a   1.000
_cell.length_b   1.000
_cell.length_c   1.000
_cell.angle_alpha   90.00
_cell.angle_beta   90.00
_cell.angle_gamma   90.00
#
_symmetry.space_group_name_H-M   'P 1'
#
loop_
_entity.id
_entity.type
_entity.pdbx_description
1 polymer ?
#
loop_
_entity_poly.entity_id
_entity_poly.type
_entity_poly.pdbx_seq_one_letter_code
_entity_poly.pdbx_strand_id
1 'polypeptide(L)'
;AFKFIVGESRLETRDRNAYIYLASESPLSISGGSQEAVLADYLLSLILGKEIPIKRGSGTHPSEWPLYTRSSKSNTLLGASLITEAASAGKAIDVILSTLKGLKVTDMELKAAKKRALNDIYTISESSTDNLLEVYPYTPRLEKQILRIGLTCLDRVSLSDVQASAGRLAQAKFSISSVGNLAHVPYLDSIQK
;
A
#
# COMPACT_ATOMS: atom_id res chain seq x y z
N ALA A 1 -16.22 -8.05 14.17
CA ALA A 1 -15.62 -7.52 12.92
C ALA A 1 -15.19 -6.08 13.20
N PHE A 2 -13.94 -5.72 12.91
CA PHE A 2 -13.50 -4.33 13.01
C PHE A 2 -13.98 -3.59 11.75
N LYS A 3 -14.79 -2.55 11.95
CA LYS A 3 -15.27 -1.69 10.87
C LYS A 3 -14.21 -0.62 10.61
N PHE A 4 -13.75 -0.50 9.36
CA PHE A 4 -12.94 0.65 8.98
C PHE A 4 -13.78 1.92 9.04
N ILE A 5 -13.26 2.91 9.75
CA ILE A 5 -13.87 4.23 9.84
C ILE A 5 -12.87 5.20 9.22
N VAL A 6 -13.36 5.91 8.20
CA VAL A 6 -12.60 6.97 7.55
C VAL A 6 -12.38 8.08 8.56
N GLY A 7 -11.13 8.50 8.74
CA GLY A 7 -10.77 9.49 9.76
C GLY A 7 -9.52 10.26 9.42
N GLU A 8 -9.35 11.36 10.13
CA GLU A 8 -8.18 12.23 10.07
C GLU A 8 -7.52 12.30 11.45
N SER A 9 -6.20 12.15 11.48
CA SER A 9 -5.38 12.39 12.67
C SER A 9 -4.25 13.36 12.31
N ARG A 10 -4.04 14.39 13.15
CA ARG A 10 -3.07 15.44 12.90
C ARG A 10 -2.30 15.75 14.17
N LEU A 11 -0.97 15.78 14.09
CA LEU A 11 -0.08 16.17 15.18
C LEU A 11 0.94 17.18 14.67
N GLU A 12 0.71 18.46 14.96
CA GLU A 12 1.64 19.53 14.61
C GLU A 12 2.89 19.47 15.51
N THR A 13 4.07 19.54 14.90
CA THR A 13 5.36 19.63 15.60
C THR A 13 6.19 20.78 15.01
N ARG A 14 7.36 21.05 15.59
CA ARG A 14 8.30 22.08 15.08
C ARG A 14 9.25 21.54 14.01
N ASP A 15 8.97 20.38 13.44
CA ASP A 15 9.82 19.76 12.43
C ASP A 15 9.81 20.55 11.13
N ARG A 16 10.81 20.33 10.26
CA ARG A 16 10.85 20.95 8.93
C ARG A 16 9.93 20.23 7.93
N ASN A 17 9.72 18.94 8.16
CA ASN A 17 9.04 18.05 7.24
C ASN A 17 7.63 17.69 7.75
N ALA A 18 6.78 17.30 6.81
CA ALA A 18 5.51 16.65 7.06
C ALA A 18 5.65 15.15 6.77
N TYR A 19 5.19 14.33 7.71
CA TYR A 19 5.06 12.88 7.61
C TYR A 19 3.57 12.57 7.44
N ILE A 20 3.20 12.04 6.28
CA ILE A 20 1.80 11.85 5.90
C ILE A 20 1.59 10.38 5.54
N TYR A 21 0.52 9.80 6.07
CA TYR A 21 0.08 8.44 5.76
C TYR A 21 -1.36 8.50 5.25
N LEU A 22 -1.58 7.95 4.06
CA LEU A 22 -2.89 7.79 3.44
C LEU A 22 -3.21 6.31 3.40
N ALA A 23 -4.39 5.91 3.87
CA ALA A 23 -4.80 4.51 3.86
C ALA A 23 -6.26 4.37 3.50
N SER A 24 -6.59 3.38 2.68
CA SER A 24 -7.95 2.94 2.44
C SER A 24 -8.11 1.47 2.79
N GLU A 25 -9.32 1.10 3.21
CA GLU A 25 -9.71 -0.29 3.29
C GLU A 25 -10.04 -0.86 1.90
N SER A 26 -9.55 -2.07 1.68
CA SER A 26 -10.08 -3.02 0.72
C SER A 26 -10.88 -4.07 1.50
N PRO A 27 -12.14 -4.38 1.11
CA PRO A 27 -13.01 -5.32 1.82
C PRO A 27 -12.52 -6.78 1.74
N LEU A 28 -11.34 -7.02 1.17
CA LEU A 28 -10.75 -8.32 0.95
C LEU A 28 -9.99 -8.81 2.18
N SER A 29 -10.23 -10.08 2.53
CA SER A 29 -9.70 -10.71 3.73
C SER A 29 -9.07 -12.05 3.40
N ILE A 30 -7.97 -12.38 4.10
CA ILE A 30 -7.26 -13.67 3.94
C ILE A 30 -8.12 -14.84 4.47
N SER A 31 -9.05 -14.58 5.40
CA SER A 31 -9.85 -15.62 6.07
C SER A 31 -11.24 -15.88 5.49
N GLY A 32 -11.76 -15.00 4.62
CA GLY A 32 -13.10 -15.13 4.03
C GLY A 32 -13.27 -14.59 2.61
N GLY A 33 -12.22 -14.08 1.97
CA GLY A 33 -12.23 -13.63 0.55
C GLY A 33 -11.54 -14.60 -0.41
N SER A 34 -11.67 -14.35 -1.71
CA SER A 34 -10.84 -15.00 -2.74
C SER A 34 -9.38 -14.65 -2.48
N GLN A 35 -8.55 -15.69 -2.33
CA GLN A 35 -7.11 -15.54 -2.06
C GLN A 35 -6.40 -14.82 -3.20
N GLU A 36 -6.90 -14.99 -4.43
CA GLU A 36 -6.45 -14.33 -5.65
C GLU A 36 -6.69 -12.82 -5.58
N ALA A 37 -7.82 -12.38 -5.04
CA ALA A 37 -8.14 -10.97 -4.90
C ALA A 37 -7.23 -10.26 -3.86
N VAL A 38 -6.89 -10.94 -2.75
CA VAL A 38 -5.92 -10.43 -1.77
C VAL A 38 -4.51 -10.35 -2.37
N LEU A 39 -4.12 -11.36 -3.16
CA LEU A 39 -2.86 -11.33 -3.90
C LEU A 39 -2.85 -10.22 -4.95
N ALA A 40 -3.97 -9.94 -5.61
CA ALA A 40 -4.08 -8.85 -6.57
C ALA A 40 -3.83 -7.48 -5.92
N ASP A 41 -4.34 -7.25 -4.71
CA ASP A 41 -4.08 -6.05 -3.91
C ASP A 41 -2.59 -5.94 -3.52
N TYR A 42 -1.94 -7.05 -3.16
CA TYR A 42 -0.50 -7.07 -2.89
C TYR A 42 0.33 -6.79 -4.16
N LEU A 43 0.01 -7.44 -5.28
CA LEU A 43 0.67 -7.20 -6.57
C LEU A 43 0.53 -5.74 -7.02
N LEU A 44 -0.65 -5.15 -6.81
CA LEU A 44 -0.91 -3.74 -7.12
C LEU A 44 0.10 -2.82 -6.42
N SER A 45 0.44 -3.12 -5.16
CA SER A 45 1.42 -2.31 -4.43
C SER A 45 2.84 -2.48 -4.91
N LEU A 46 3.22 -3.69 -5.34
CA LEU A 46 4.53 -3.91 -5.94
C LEU A 46 4.67 -3.13 -7.24
N ILE A 47 3.60 -3.06 -8.05
CA ILE A 47 3.54 -2.27 -9.28
C ILE A 47 3.71 -0.78 -8.99
N LEU A 48 3.07 -0.30 -7.92
CA LEU A 48 3.11 1.09 -7.53
C LEU A 48 4.40 1.52 -6.83
N GLY A 49 5.22 0.57 -6.37
CA GLY A 49 6.48 0.86 -5.66
C GLY A 49 6.36 0.66 -4.16
N LYS A 50 6.01 -0.55 -3.72
CA LYS A 50 6.20 -0.92 -2.32
C LYS A 50 7.70 -0.85 -1.97
N GLU A 51 8.03 -0.19 -0.87
CA GLU A 51 9.41 -0.02 -0.31
C GLU A 51 10.41 0.73 -1.22
N ILE A 52 9.97 1.26 -2.35
CA ILE A 52 10.76 2.08 -3.28
C ILE A 52 9.91 3.30 -3.62
N PRO A 53 10.46 4.51 -3.79
CA PRO A 53 9.65 5.68 -4.16
C PRO A 53 8.74 5.39 -5.36
N ILE A 54 7.49 5.89 -5.34
CA ILE A 54 6.49 5.63 -6.39
C ILE A 54 7.10 5.88 -7.76
N LYS A 55 7.09 4.85 -8.62
CA LYS A 55 7.65 4.93 -9.99
C LYS A 55 6.79 5.74 -10.96
N ARG A 56 5.67 6.29 -10.49
CA ARG A 56 4.63 6.96 -11.26
C ARG A 56 4.35 8.35 -10.66
N GLY A 57 4.35 9.38 -11.50
CA GLY A 57 4.10 10.77 -11.13
C GLY A 57 5.00 11.73 -11.92
N SER A 58 4.43 12.78 -12.52
CA SER A 58 5.19 13.81 -13.23
C SER A 58 5.41 15.02 -12.31
N GLY A 59 6.63 15.18 -11.80
CA GLY A 59 7.08 16.45 -11.22
C GLY A 59 7.63 16.39 -9.80
N THR A 60 8.84 16.93 -9.66
CA THR A 60 9.53 17.40 -8.44
C THR A 60 9.99 16.37 -7.41
N HIS A 61 11.30 16.08 -7.49
CA HIS A 61 12.23 15.45 -6.54
C HIS A 61 11.88 14.05 -5.98
N PRO A 62 12.87 13.11 -5.99
CA PRO A 62 12.73 11.79 -5.38
C PRO A 62 12.80 11.93 -3.86
N SER A 63 11.75 12.46 -3.24
CA SER A 63 11.50 12.22 -1.83
C SER A 63 10.73 10.91 -1.72
N GLU A 64 11.12 10.10 -0.74
CA GLU A 64 10.73 8.71 -0.64
C GLU A 64 9.24 8.59 -0.32
N TRP A 65 8.45 8.18 -1.31
CA TRP A 65 7.02 7.94 -1.14
C TRP A 65 6.75 6.44 -1.26
N PRO A 66 7.04 5.61 -0.23
CA PRO A 66 6.74 4.20 -0.33
C PRO A 66 5.23 3.99 -0.23
N LEU A 67 4.68 3.23 -1.19
CA LEU A 67 3.37 2.62 -0.98
C LEU A 67 3.50 1.44 -0.03
N TYR A 68 2.40 1.13 0.67
CA TYR A 68 2.34 -0.04 1.52
C TYR A 68 0.99 -0.74 1.41
N THR A 69 1.03 -2.04 1.68
CA THR A 69 -0.15 -2.88 1.85
C THR A 69 -0.04 -3.60 3.15
N ARG A 70 -1.12 -3.59 3.92
CA ARG A 70 -1.20 -4.35 5.15
C ARG A 70 -2.48 -5.16 5.17
N SER A 71 -2.37 -6.44 4.91
CA SER A 71 -3.49 -7.37 5.05
C SER A 71 -3.57 -7.87 6.49
N SER A 72 -4.77 -7.81 7.05
CA SER A 72 -5.13 -8.46 8.31
C SER A 72 -6.04 -9.65 8.05
N LYS A 73 -6.39 -10.42 9.09
CA LYS A 73 -7.30 -11.56 8.96
C LYS A 73 -8.67 -11.17 8.39
N SER A 74 -9.15 -9.96 8.69
CA SER A 74 -10.50 -9.52 8.33
C SER A 74 -10.54 -8.48 7.21
N ASN A 75 -9.53 -7.62 7.09
CA ASN A 75 -9.55 -6.48 6.16
C ASN A 75 -8.14 -6.25 5.59
N THR A 76 -8.03 -5.69 4.39
CA THR A 76 -6.74 -5.28 3.81
C THR A 76 -6.67 -3.76 3.74
N LEU A 77 -5.56 -3.17 4.16
CA LEU A 77 -5.28 -1.75 4.04
C LEU A 77 -4.30 -1.52 2.89
N LEU A 78 -4.64 -0.58 2.00
CA LEU A 78 -3.80 -0.13 0.91
C LEU A 78 -3.54 1.36 1.08
N GLY A 79 -2.29 1.78 0.99
CA GLY A 79 -1.94 3.14 1.35
C GLY A 79 -0.62 3.64 0.79
N ALA A 80 -0.38 4.91 1.04
CA ALA A 80 0.83 5.63 0.72
C ALA A 80 1.41 6.23 1.99
N SER A 81 2.73 6.20 2.11
CA SER A 81 3.46 7.02 3.08
C SER A 81 4.28 8.04 2.32
N LEU A 82 4.33 9.25 2.85
CA LEU A 82 4.93 10.43 2.23
C LEU A 82 5.73 11.17 3.29
N ILE A 83 6.99 11.44 2.98
CA ILE A 83 7.82 12.37 3.74
C ILE A 83 8.20 13.49 2.79
N THR A 84 7.86 14.72 3.15
CA THR A 84 8.10 15.88 2.28
C THR A 84 8.29 17.16 3.08
N GLU A 85 8.92 18.16 2.48
CA GLU A 85 8.97 19.49 3.08
C GLU A 85 7.56 20.08 3.15
N ALA A 86 7.26 20.80 4.23
CA ALA A 86 5.90 21.30 4.49
C ALA A 86 5.31 22.08 3.31
N ALA A 87 6.11 22.90 2.60
CA ALA A 87 5.65 23.69 1.45
C ALA A 87 5.22 22.84 0.23
N SER A 88 5.69 21.60 0.13
CA SER A 88 5.40 20.68 -0.98
C SER A 88 4.29 19.69 -0.66
N ALA A 89 3.81 19.65 0.59
CA ALA A 89 2.90 18.62 1.08
C ALA A 89 1.57 18.54 0.32
N GLY A 90 0.91 19.68 0.08
CA GLY A 90 -0.35 19.70 -0.67
C GLY A 90 -0.22 19.13 -2.08
N LYS A 91 0.79 19.58 -2.83
CA LYS A 91 1.07 19.08 -4.19
C LYS A 91 1.42 17.60 -4.19
N ALA A 92 2.21 17.13 -3.22
CA ALA A 92 2.59 15.73 -3.13
C ALA A 92 1.38 14.82 -2.86
N ILE A 93 0.46 15.24 -1.98
CA ILE A 93 -0.80 14.52 -1.73
C ILE A 93 -1.64 14.44 -3.01
N ASP A 94 -1.80 15.54 -3.74
CA ASP A 94 -2.57 15.57 -4.99
C ASP A 94 -1.97 14.64 -6.07
N VAL A 95 -0.65 14.61 -6.21
CA VAL A 95 0.05 13.72 -7.14
C VAL A 95 -0.14 12.25 -6.75
N ILE A 96 -0.03 11.93 -5.46
CA ILE A 96 -0.24 10.55 -4.98
C ILE A 96 -1.68 10.12 -5.26
N LEU A 97 -2.67 10.94 -4.89
CA LEU A 97 -4.08 10.59 -5.06
C LEU A 97 -4.48 10.47 -6.53
N SER A 98 -4.00 11.39 -7.38
CA SER A 98 -4.22 11.28 -8.83
C SER A 98 -3.57 10.02 -9.40
N THR A 99 -2.40 9.61 -8.91
CA THR A 99 -1.74 8.37 -9.30
C THR A 99 -2.52 7.14 -8.84
N LEU A 100 -3.02 7.13 -7.60
CA LEU A 100 -3.81 6.02 -7.05
C LEU A 100 -5.18 5.90 -7.74
N LYS A 101 -5.85 7.02 -8.02
CA LYS A 101 -7.17 7.07 -8.68
C LYS A 101 -7.09 6.85 -10.20
N GLY A 102 -6.01 7.28 -10.84
CA GLY A 102 -5.80 7.19 -12.29
C GLY A 102 -5.09 5.92 -12.75
N LEU A 103 -4.92 4.94 -11.87
CA LEU A 103 -4.04 3.82 -12.09
C LEU A 103 -4.53 2.87 -13.19
N LYS A 104 -3.76 2.74 -14.26
CA LYS A 104 -3.93 1.69 -15.28
C LYS A 104 -2.75 0.72 -15.22
N VAL A 105 -3.06 -0.57 -15.06
CA VAL A 105 -2.07 -1.63 -14.98
C VAL A 105 -1.93 -2.31 -16.33
N THR A 106 -0.68 -2.51 -16.76
CA THR A 106 -0.34 -3.22 -18.00
C THR A 106 0.10 -4.66 -17.72
N ASP A 107 0.02 -5.53 -18.72
CA ASP A 107 0.50 -6.92 -18.62
C ASP A 107 2.00 -7.02 -18.29
N MET A 108 2.80 -6.08 -18.79
CA MET A 108 4.23 -6.04 -18.52
C MET A 108 4.50 -5.78 -17.03
N GLU A 109 3.76 -4.85 -16.44
CA GLU A 109 3.88 -4.52 -15.02
C GLU A 109 3.38 -5.65 -14.13
N LEU A 110 2.32 -6.33 -14.53
CA LEU A 110 1.85 -7.53 -13.83
C LEU A 110 2.92 -8.63 -13.82
N LYS A 111 3.54 -8.93 -14.96
CA LYS A 111 4.62 -9.93 -15.04
C LYS A 111 5.82 -9.55 -14.17
N ALA A 112 6.22 -8.28 -14.19
CA ALA A 112 7.30 -7.79 -13.34
C ALA A 112 6.96 -7.90 -11.84
N ALA A 113 5.72 -7.56 -11.47
CA ALA A 113 5.24 -7.66 -10.10
C ALA A 113 5.15 -9.11 -9.61
N LYS A 114 4.69 -10.05 -10.44
CA LYS A 114 4.72 -11.48 -10.11
C LYS A 114 6.13 -11.98 -9.88
N LYS A 115 7.09 -11.59 -10.73
CA LYS A 115 8.50 -11.95 -10.56
C LYS A 115 9.08 -11.38 -9.25
N ARG A 116 8.74 -10.13 -8.92
CA ARG A 116 9.15 -9.53 -7.64
C ARG A 116 8.51 -10.24 -6.45
N ALA A 117 7.21 -10.53 -6.51
CA ALA A 117 6.51 -11.27 -5.46
C ALA A 117 7.13 -12.64 -5.19
N LEU A 118 7.54 -13.37 -6.24
CA LEU A 118 8.26 -14.64 -6.09
C LEU A 118 9.59 -14.45 -5.37
N ASN A 119 10.38 -13.45 -5.77
CA ASN A 119 11.65 -13.14 -5.09
C ASN A 119 11.42 -12.78 -3.62
N ASP A 120 10.44 -11.94 -3.30
CA ASP A 120 10.09 -11.58 -1.93
C ASP A 120 9.70 -12.84 -1.12
N ILE A 121 8.91 -13.75 -1.70
CA ILE A 121 8.54 -15.05 -1.08
C ILE A 121 9.77 -15.92 -0.81
N TYR A 122 10.69 -16.02 -1.78
CA TYR A 122 11.92 -16.80 -1.61
C TYR A 122 12.82 -16.19 -0.54
N THR A 123 13.04 -14.88 -0.56
CA THR A 123 13.82 -14.17 0.47
C THR A 123 13.22 -14.32 1.87
N ILE A 124 11.88 -14.26 2.00
CA ILE A 124 11.21 -14.54 3.28
C ILE A 124 11.45 -15.99 3.70
N SER A 125 11.35 -16.96 2.78
CA SER A 125 11.58 -18.37 3.10
C SER A 125 13.03 -18.65 3.53
N GLU A 126 14.01 -17.99 2.91
CA GLU A 126 15.42 -18.10 3.27
C GLU A 126 15.70 -17.45 4.63
N SER A 127 15.22 -16.22 4.85
CA SER A 127 15.39 -15.49 6.11
C SER A 127 14.64 -16.10 7.29
N SER A 128 13.52 -16.79 7.04
CA SER A 128 12.80 -17.59 8.05
C SER A 128 13.61 -18.77 8.57
N THR A 129 14.65 -19.19 7.84
CA THR A 129 15.52 -20.30 8.21
C THR A 129 16.68 -19.82 9.10
N ASP A 130 17.14 -18.58 8.95
CA ASP A 130 18.24 -17.99 9.74
C ASP A 130 17.78 -17.18 10.98
N ASN A 131 16.56 -16.65 11.00
CA ASN A 131 16.06 -15.78 12.10
C ASN A 131 15.02 -16.47 13.01
N LEU A 132 15.31 -17.67 13.50
CA LEU A 132 14.47 -18.33 14.53
C LEU A 132 14.43 -17.59 15.88
N LEU A 133 15.23 -16.54 16.08
CA LEU A 133 15.41 -15.91 17.39
C LEU A 133 15.01 -14.44 17.52
N GLU A 134 14.89 -13.64 16.46
CA GLU A 134 14.67 -12.20 16.67
C GLU A 134 13.74 -11.52 15.65
N VAL A 135 12.67 -10.93 16.21
CA VAL A 135 11.92 -9.76 15.73
C VAL A 135 10.98 -9.97 14.54
N TYR A 136 9.71 -10.32 14.83
CA TYR A 136 8.51 -9.58 14.40
C TYR A 136 7.27 -10.22 15.06
N PRO A 137 6.34 -9.48 15.69
CA PRO A 137 5.13 -10.04 16.28
C PRO A 137 4.04 -10.36 15.24
N TYR A 138 4.43 -10.71 14.01
CA TYR A 138 3.49 -11.29 13.06
C TYR A 138 3.33 -12.76 13.42
N THR A 139 2.10 -13.16 13.72
CA THR A 139 1.83 -14.57 14.06
C THR A 139 2.37 -15.46 12.92
N PRO A 140 3.29 -16.41 13.18
CA PRO A 140 3.95 -17.24 12.16
C PRO A 140 2.96 -18.04 11.28
N ARG A 141 1.70 -18.11 11.72
CA ARG A 141 0.57 -18.69 10.97
C ARG A 141 0.14 -17.84 9.77
N LEU A 142 0.17 -16.51 9.87
CA LEU A 142 -0.25 -15.61 8.79
C LEU A 142 0.81 -15.55 7.69
N GLU A 143 2.10 -15.53 8.06
CA GLU A 143 3.21 -15.60 7.11
C GLU A 143 3.23 -16.92 6.34
N LYS A 144 3.09 -18.06 7.03
CA LYS A 144 2.96 -19.37 6.36
C LYS A 144 1.75 -19.44 5.42
N GLN A 145 0.65 -18.76 5.75
CA GLN A 145 -0.51 -18.66 4.87
C GLN A 145 -0.22 -17.79 3.65
N ILE A 146 0.44 -16.64 3.81
CA ILE A 146 0.83 -15.76 2.70
C ILE A 146 1.83 -16.45 1.77
N LEU A 147 2.83 -17.14 2.30
CA LEU A 147 3.80 -17.93 1.52
C LEU A 147 3.11 -19.04 0.73
N ARG A 148 2.20 -19.79 1.38
CA ARG A 148 1.45 -20.86 0.72
C ARG A 148 0.52 -20.33 -0.37
N ILE A 149 -0.23 -19.27 -0.09
CA ILE A 149 -1.13 -18.62 -1.04
C ILE A 149 -0.34 -18.05 -2.23
N GLY A 150 0.79 -17.40 -1.95
CA GLY A 150 1.69 -16.87 -2.97
C GLY A 150 2.20 -17.96 -3.91
N LEU A 151 2.72 -19.07 -3.39
CA LEU A 151 3.25 -20.15 -4.23
C LEU A 151 2.17 -20.91 -5.02
N THR A 152 0.93 -21.00 -4.54
CA THR A 152 -0.13 -21.79 -5.20
C THR A 152 -1.04 -20.97 -6.11
N CYS A 153 -1.21 -19.68 -5.84
CA CYS A 153 -2.25 -18.87 -6.48
C CYS A 153 -1.70 -17.70 -7.32
N LEU A 154 -0.40 -17.37 -7.24
CA LEU A 154 0.18 -16.24 -7.96
C LEU A 154 0.03 -16.33 -9.48
N ASP A 155 0.18 -17.53 -10.05
CA ASP A 155 0.01 -17.74 -11.49
C ASP A 155 -1.44 -17.57 -11.94
N ARG A 156 -2.40 -17.80 -11.04
CA ARG A 156 -3.84 -17.69 -11.29
C ARG A 156 -4.35 -16.25 -11.29
N VAL A 157 -3.62 -15.32 -10.68
CA VAL A 157 -4.01 -13.90 -10.67
C VAL A 157 -3.94 -13.32 -12.07
N SER A 158 -5.06 -12.84 -12.59
CA SER A 158 -5.19 -12.26 -13.92
C SER A 158 -4.99 -10.74 -13.91
N LEU A 159 -4.81 -10.15 -15.09
CA LEU A 159 -4.78 -8.68 -15.24
C LEU A 159 -6.10 -8.06 -14.79
N SER A 160 -7.24 -8.70 -15.07
CA SER A 160 -8.56 -8.24 -14.64
C SER A 160 -8.69 -8.17 -13.12
N ASP A 161 -8.09 -9.09 -12.37
CA ASP A 161 -8.15 -9.07 -10.90
C ASP A 161 -7.42 -7.85 -10.35
N VAL A 162 -6.24 -7.54 -10.91
CA VAL A 162 -5.43 -6.39 -10.51
C VAL A 162 -6.06 -5.07 -10.96
N GLN A 163 -6.70 -5.04 -12.13
CA GLN A 163 -7.48 -3.88 -12.56
C GLN A 163 -8.72 -3.67 -11.69
N ALA A 164 -9.38 -4.74 -11.25
CA ALA A 164 -10.48 -4.64 -10.29
C ALA A 164 -9.98 -4.08 -8.94
N SER A 165 -8.79 -4.49 -8.47
CA SER A 165 -8.12 -3.88 -7.31
C SER A 165 -7.85 -2.40 -7.50
N ALA A 166 -7.31 -1.99 -8.65
CA ALA A 166 -7.08 -0.59 -8.97
C ALA A 166 -8.39 0.22 -9.02
N GLY A 167 -9.45 -0.34 -9.61
CA GLY A 167 -10.77 0.27 -9.66
C GLY A 167 -11.40 0.46 -8.29
N ARG A 168 -11.25 -0.53 -7.39
CA ARG A 168 -11.67 -0.40 -5.98
C ARG A 168 -10.92 0.75 -5.30
N LEU A 169 -9.60 0.79 -5.44
CA LEU A 169 -8.77 1.82 -4.83
C LEU A 169 -9.12 3.23 -5.35
N ALA A 170 -9.45 3.35 -6.63
CA ALA A 170 -9.84 4.62 -7.24
C ALA A 170 -11.14 5.20 -6.68
N GLN A 171 -12.07 4.34 -6.24
CA GLN A 171 -13.35 4.74 -5.64
C GLN A 171 -13.30 4.79 -4.11
N ALA A 172 -12.19 4.40 -3.52
CA ALA A 172 -12.10 4.21 -2.08
C ALA A 172 -11.94 5.54 -1.34
N LYS A 173 -12.44 5.57 -0.10
CA LYS A 173 -12.25 6.70 0.81
C LYS A 173 -10.97 6.49 1.61
N PHE A 174 -10.08 7.47 1.58
CA PHE A 174 -8.81 7.42 2.28
C PHE A 174 -8.93 8.06 3.67
N SER A 175 -8.45 7.39 4.70
CA SER A 175 -8.07 8.00 5.97
C SER A 175 -6.69 8.65 5.84
N ILE A 176 -6.48 9.75 6.55
CA ILE A 176 -5.19 10.45 6.58
C ILE A 176 -4.68 10.56 8.02
N SER A 177 -3.39 10.30 8.20
CA SER A 177 -2.67 10.61 9.43
C SER A 177 -1.48 11.48 9.08
N SER A 178 -1.27 12.58 9.79
CA SER A 178 -0.20 13.52 9.50
C SER A 178 0.49 14.00 10.77
N VAL A 179 1.82 14.00 10.76
CA VAL A 179 2.67 14.45 11.86
C VAL A 179 3.76 15.36 11.31
N GLY A 180 4.18 16.39 12.03
CA GLY A 180 5.25 17.28 11.58
C GLY A 180 4.77 18.72 11.40
N ASN A 181 5.34 19.42 10.44
CA ASN A 181 4.88 20.75 10.04
C ASN A 181 3.74 20.62 9.02
N LEU A 182 2.50 20.88 9.46
CA LEU A 182 1.29 20.63 8.68
C LEU A 182 0.74 21.90 8.02
N ALA A 183 1.52 22.98 7.98
CA ALA A 183 1.10 24.30 7.49
C ALA A 183 0.48 24.27 6.08
N HIS A 184 0.89 23.32 5.22
CA HIS A 184 0.34 23.16 3.87
C HIS A 184 -0.21 21.76 3.61
N VAL A 185 -0.48 20.97 4.66
CA VAL A 185 -1.13 19.67 4.53
C VAL A 185 -2.64 19.91 4.45
N PRO A 186 -3.32 19.58 3.34
CA PRO A 186 -4.76 19.74 3.23
C PRO A 186 -5.51 18.90 4.27
N TYR A 187 -6.71 19.36 4.62
CA TYR A 187 -7.63 18.59 5.45
C TYR A 187 -8.31 17.49 4.63
N LEU A 188 -8.73 16.43 5.31
CA LEU A 188 -9.41 15.28 4.69
C LEU A 188 -10.60 15.68 3.79
N ASP A 189 -11.41 16.64 4.22
CA ASP A 189 -12.58 17.11 3.47
C ASP A 189 -12.22 17.75 2.11
N SER A 190 -11.02 18.33 2.01
CA SER A 190 -10.51 18.90 0.76
C SER A 190 -10.03 17.82 -0.20
N ILE A 191 -9.60 16.67 0.34
CA ILE A 191 -8.98 15.57 -0.38
C ILE A 191 -10.01 14.58 -0.96
N GLN A 192 -11.17 14.46 -0.30
CA GLN A 192 -12.21 13.47 -0.63
C GLN A 192 -13.32 13.98 -1.56
N LYS A 193 -13.17 15.19 -2.12
CA LYS A 193 -14.06 15.68 -3.19
C LYS A 193 -13.88 14.85 -4.47
#